data_AF-A0A6C2YX78-F1
#
_entry.id   AF-A0A6C2YX78-F1
#
_cell.length_a   1.000
_cell.length_b   1.000
_cell.length_c   1.000
_cell.angle_alpha   90.00
_cell.angle_beta   90.00
_cell.angle_gamma   90.00
#
_symmetry.space_group_name_H-M   'P 1'
#
loop_
_entity.id
_entity.type
_entity.pdbx_description
1 polymer ?
#
loop_
_entity_poly.entity_id
_entity_poly.type
_entity_poly.pdbx_seq_one_letter_code
_entity_poly.pdbx_strand_id
1 'polypeptide(L)'
;MRRKGFWLTLGMLSFLAAGVVGILLVMLRREPAHYSLLEIEDSPVRKKNSVEFQTHFFDLMNSITNNDSHWSAEFTAEQMNSYFQEDFIRSNAFESMLPDGVHSPRIGINADCVRLAFRYNSSLGTTVVSLEMKCWLVANETNLLAVELLALRAGHLPLPTQTLLDTITEAAHQMNIDVKWYRHNGHPVGLMRFQADQLRPTEQLQRLHIENGKITIAGRSLLNGAIPPTRTPSATPATPASNSKPADTPATLPINPPAAPTTPGIPATPMKPAPAAPAPPTPMGPQAQLPGIPPGTASVILPVSASEAAPAPLTPPANLPGLIIPPAPPAVTGAPNP
;
A
#
# COMPACT_ATOMS: atom_id res chain seq x y z
N MET A 1 -22.97 -47.64 -34.39
CA MET A 1 -22.09 -47.68 -33.19
C MET A 1 -21.48 -46.33 -32.77
N ARG A 2 -21.52 -45.25 -33.60
CA ARG A 2 -20.90 -43.93 -33.28
C ARG A 2 -21.55 -43.09 -32.17
N ARG A 3 -22.84 -43.29 -31.85
CA ARG A 3 -23.57 -42.44 -30.89
C ARG A 3 -23.18 -42.67 -29.42
N LYS A 4 -22.79 -43.89 -29.05
CA LYS A 4 -22.41 -44.22 -27.65
C LYS A 4 -21.09 -43.57 -27.23
N GLY A 5 -20.11 -43.53 -28.13
CA GLY A 5 -18.82 -42.87 -27.89
C GLY A 5 -18.96 -41.36 -27.67
N PHE A 6 -19.82 -40.70 -28.44
CA PHE A 6 -20.07 -39.26 -28.31
C PHE A 6 -20.63 -38.87 -26.93
N TRP A 7 -21.61 -39.62 -26.41
CA TRP A 7 -22.16 -39.36 -25.07
C TRP A 7 -21.14 -39.58 -23.96
N LEU A 8 -20.28 -40.59 -24.10
CA LEU A 8 -19.22 -40.86 -23.13
C LEU A 8 -18.18 -39.73 -23.11
N THR A 9 -17.76 -39.26 -24.29
CA THR A 9 -16.86 -38.11 -24.39
C THR A 9 -17.48 -36.83 -23.82
N LEU A 10 -18.77 -36.60 -24.08
CA LEU A 10 -19.47 -35.42 -23.55
C LEU A 10 -19.63 -35.50 -22.02
N GLY A 11 -19.97 -36.67 -21.49
CA GLY A 11 -20.06 -36.90 -20.05
C GLY A 11 -18.72 -36.70 -19.34
N MET A 12 -17.64 -37.22 -19.92
CA MET A 12 -16.28 -37.03 -19.39
C MET A 12 -15.85 -35.56 -19.41
N LEU A 13 -16.11 -34.84 -20.51
CA LEU A 13 -15.78 -33.42 -20.62
C LEU A 13 -16.59 -32.58 -19.61
N SER A 14 -17.88 -32.88 -19.46
CA SER A 14 -18.74 -32.22 -18.48
C SER A 14 -18.29 -32.48 -17.05
N PHE A 15 -17.89 -33.71 -16.72
CA PHE A 15 -17.36 -34.04 -15.40
C PHE A 15 -16.04 -33.31 -15.13
N LEU A 16 -15.15 -33.25 -16.11
CA LEU A 16 -13.89 -32.51 -16.00
C LEU A 16 -14.15 -31.01 -15.77
N ALA A 17 -15.04 -30.41 -16.56
CA ALA A 17 -15.41 -29.01 -16.41
C ALA A 17 -16.02 -28.73 -15.03
N ALA A 18 -16.94 -29.59 -14.56
CA ALA A 18 -17.52 -29.47 -13.23
C ALA A 18 -16.46 -29.59 -12.11
N GLY A 19 -15.50 -30.50 -12.27
CA GLY A 19 -14.37 -30.64 -11.36
C GLY A 19 -13.52 -29.38 -11.28
N VAL A 20 -13.17 -28.78 -12.43
CA VAL A 20 -12.40 -27.52 -12.49
C VAL A 20 -13.17 -26.38 -11.82
N VAL A 21 -14.45 -26.21 -12.14
CA VAL A 21 -15.31 -25.18 -11.52
C VAL A 21 -15.40 -25.40 -10.00
N GLY A 22 -15.58 -26.65 -9.55
CA GLY A 22 -15.62 -26.99 -8.13
C GLY A 22 -14.33 -26.62 -7.41
N ILE A 23 -13.17 -26.93 -8.00
CA ILE A 23 -11.85 -26.56 -7.43
C ILE A 23 -11.69 -25.03 -7.36
N LEU A 24 -12.06 -24.31 -8.41
CA LEU A 24 -11.96 -22.84 -8.44
C LEU A 24 -12.85 -22.20 -7.35
N LEU A 25 -14.07 -22.71 -7.16
CA LEU A 25 -14.97 -22.23 -6.11
C LEU A 25 -14.40 -22.48 -4.70
N VAL A 26 -13.77 -23.64 -4.48
CA VAL A 26 -13.09 -23.94 -3.21
C VAL A 26 -11.90 -23.02 -3.00
N MET A 27 -11.08 -22.77 -4.02
CA MET A 27 -9.93 -21.85 -3.94
C MET A 27 -10.35 -20.40 -3.65
N LEU A 28 -11.48 -19.97 -4.22
CA LEU A 28 -12.04 -18.64 -4.02
C LEU A 28 -12.56 -18.47 -2.58
N ARG A 29 -13.24 -19.49 -2.03
CA ARG A 29 -13.84 -19.43 -0.69
C ARG A 29 -12.86 -19.72 0.45
N ARG A 30 -11.70 -20.32 0.16
CA ARG A 30 -10.73 -20.66 1.19
C ARG A 30 -10.07 -19.39 1.75
N GLU A 31 -10.25 -19.20 3.04
CA GLU A 31 -9.63 -18.11 3.80
C GLU A 31 -8.10 -18.29 3.84
N PRO A 32 -7.33 -17.30 3.37
CA PRO A 32 -5.88 -17.35 3.46
C PRO A 32 -5.42 -17.30 4.92
N ALA A 33 -4.49 -18.17 5.31
CA ALA A 33 -3.99 -18.25 6.69
C ALA A 33 -3.43 -16.93 7.23
N HIS A 34 -2.85 -16.08 6.37
CA HIS A 34 -2.35 -14.78 6.80
C HIS A 34 -3.45 -13.83 7.27
N TYR A 35 -4.68 -13.97 6.76
CA TYR A 35 -5.79 -13.09 7.15
C TYR A 35 -6.29 -13.46 8.55
N SER A 36 -6.43 -14.76 8.85
CA SER A 36 -6.84 -15.23 10.18
C SER A 36 -5.79 -14.90 11.25
N LEU A 37 -4.51 -14.88 10.92
CA LEU A 37 -3.43 -14.52 11.85
C LEU A 37 -3.39 -13.03 12.23
N LEU A 38 -4.09 -12.16 11.48
CA LEU A 38 -4.20 -10.73 11.79
C LEU A 38 -5.45 -10.41 12.65
N GLU A 39 -6.20 -11.43 13.05
CA GLU A 39 -7.29 -11.27 14.00
C GLU A 39 -6.75 -10.97 15.39
N ILE A 40 -7.33 -9.97 16.06
CA ILE A 40 -6.94 -9.61 17.42
C ILE A 40 -8.11 -10.00 18.32
N GLU A 41 -7.83 -10.83 19.31
CA GLU A 41 -8.83 -11.27 20.29
C GLU A 41 -9.44 -10.09 21.05
N ASP A 42 -10.73 -10.20 21.39
CA ASP A 42 -11.39 -9.19 22.22
C ASP A 42 -10.73 -9.11 23.59
N SER A 43 -10.04 -8.00 23.81
CA SER A 43 -9.25 -7.78 25.00
C SER A 43 -9.25 -6.30 25.36
N PRO A 44 -9.02 -5.95 26.65
CA PRO A 44 -8.79 -4.57 27.04
C PRO A 44 -7.65 -3.90 26.28
N VAL A 45 -6.64 -4.69 25.88
CA VAL A 45 -5.50 -4.21 25.07
C VAL A 45 -5.95 -3.78 23.68
N ARG A 46 -6.81 -4.57 23.02
CA ARG A 46 -7.39 -4.20 21.71
C ARG A 46 -8.13 -2.86 21.78
N LYS A 47 -8.98 -2.67 22.80
CA LYS A 47 -9.71 -1.40 22.98
C LYS A 47 -8.78 -0.23 23.23
N LYS A 48 -7.76 -0.41 24.06
CA LYS A 48 -6.73 0.61 24.31
C LYS A 48 -5.99 0.98 23.02
N ASN A 49 -5.52 0.00 22.27
CA ASN A 49 -4.80 0.20 21.01
C ASN A 49 -5.66 0.90 19.94
N SER A 50 -6.96 0.60 19.90
CA SER A 50 -7.93 1.27 19.02
C SER A 50 -8.03 2.77 19.32
N VAL A 51 -8.17 3.12 20.61
CA VAL A 51 -8.24 4.52 21.04
C VAL A 51 -6.92 5.24 20.78
N GLU A 52 -5.77 4.62 21.11
CA GLU A 52 -4.45 5.20 20.83
C GLU A 52 -4.25 5.48 19.34
N PHE A 53 -4.62 4.54 18.46
CA PHE A 53 -4.60 4.76 17.01
C PHE A 53 -5.41 5.98 16.61
N GLN A 54 -6.67 6.04 17.08
CA GLN A 54 -7.58 7.13 16.72
C GLN A 54 -7.06 8.49 17.22
N THR A 55 -6.54 8.55 18.44
CA THR A 55 -5.92 9.78 18.99
C THR A 55 -4.74 10.21 18.14
N HIS A 56 -3.76 9.34 17.90
CA HIS A 56 -2.57 9.68 17.10
C HIS A 56 -2.92 10.07 15.66
N PHE A 57 -3.96 9.44 15.08
CA PHE A 57 -4.43 9.79 13.75
C PHE A 57 -5.04 11.19 13.72
N PHE A 58 -5.89 11.55 14.69
CA PHE A 58 -6.45 12.90 14.76
C PHE A 58 -5.39 13.95 15.08
N ASP A 59 -4.43 13.65 15.95
CA ASP A 59 -3.31 14.54 16.25
C ASP A 59 -2.50 14.83 14.97
N LEU A 60 -2.19 13.79 14.18
CA LEU A 60 -1.52 13.95 12.89
C LEU A 60 -2.33 14.86 11.95
N MET A 61 -3.62 14.58 11.79
CA MET A 61 -4.49 15.35 10.90
C MET A 61 -4.63 16.81 11.35
N ASN A 62 -4.72 17.04 12.65
CA ASN A 62 -4.77 18.38 13.24
C ASN A 62 -3.46 19.13 13.01
N SER A 63 -2.31 18.48 13.20
CA SER A 63 -1.00 19.09 12.94
C SER A 63 -0.82 19.47 11.46
N ILE A 64 -1.27 18.62 10.53
CA ILE A 64 -1.26 18.94 9.10
C ILE A 64 -2.20 20.12 8.81
N THR A 65 -3.43 20.09 9.33
CA THR A 65 -4.46 21.11 9.03
C THR A 65 -4.12 22.48 9.65
N ASN A 66 -3.54 22.48 10.84
CA ASN A 66 -3.13 23.70 11.55
C ASN A 66 -1.79 24.26 11.06
N ASN A 67 -1.17 23.63 10.05
CA ASN A 67 0.13 23.99 9.49
C ASN A 67 1.27 23.97 10.52
N ASP A 68 1.29 22.96 11.39
CA ASP A 68 2.41 22.77 12.31
C ASP A 68 3.70 22.61 11.51
N SER A 69 4.76 23.32 11.94
CA SER A 69 6.03 23.33 11.20
C SER A 69 6.60 21.95 10.92
N HIS A 70 6.33 20.97 11.80
CA HIS A 70 6.71 19.58 11.66
C HIS A 70 5.58 18.71 12.21
N TRP A 71 5.27 17.66 11.48
CA TRP A 71 4.27 16.67 11.87
C TRP A 71 4.82 15.27 11.63
N SER A 72 4.46 14.34 12.51
CA SER A 72 4.85 12.94 12.37
C SER A 72 3.93 12.04 13.17
N ALA A 73 3.74 10.82 12.69
CA ALA A 73 3.06 9.76 13.43
C ALA A 73 3.70 8.40 13.15
N GLU A 74 3.55 7.51 14.11
CA GLU A 74 3.91 6.10 13.98
C GLU A 74 2.67 5.27 14.32
N PHE A 75 2.35 4.31 13.44
CA PHE A 75 1.22 3.41 13.59
C PHE A 75 1.68 1.97 13.47
N THR A 76 1.36 1.13 14.47
CA THR A 76 1.62 -0.31 14.38
C THR A 76 0.47 -1.04 13.69
N ALA A 77 0.76 -2.19 13.07
CA ALA A 77 -0.27 -3.06 12.51
C ALA A 77 -1.29 -3.48 13.58
N GLU A 78 -0.85 -3.68 14.83
CA GLU A 78 -1.72 -4.03 15.95
C GLU A 78 -2.69 -2.90 16.30
N GLN A 79 -2.22 -1.65 16.36
CA GLN A 79 -3.04 -0.47 16.58
C GLN A 79 -4.09 -0.29 15.47
N MET A 80 -3.68 -0.39 14.21
CA MET A 80 -4.59 -0.29 13.07
C MET A 80 -5.64 -1.40 13.05
N ASN A 81 -5.23 -2.66 13.24
CA ASN A 81 -6.16 -3.79 13.29
C ASN A 81 -7.10 -3.71 14.48
N SER A 82 -6.63 -3.20 15.63
CA SER A 82 -7.49 -2.96 16.79
C SER A 82 -8.55 -1.92 16.48
N TYR A 83 -8.18 -0.81 15.82
CA TYR A 83 -9.13 0.19 15.35
C TYR A 83 -10.15 -0.37 14.37
N PHE A 84 -9.72 -1.16 13.38
CA PHE A 84 -10.62 -1.79 12.40
C PHE A 84 -11.63 -2.76 13.03
N GLN A 85 -11.28 -3.38 14.17
CA GLN A 85 -12.12 -4.37 14.85
C GLN A 85 -12.94 -3.77 16.01
N GLU A 86 -12.72 -2.51 16.37
CA GLU A 86 -13.39 -1.81 17.47
C GLU A 86 -14.08 -0.53 16.95
N ASP A 87 -13.36 0.60 16.99
CA ASP A 87 -13.94 1.94 16.78
C ASP A 87 -14.42 2.16 15.34
N PHE A 88 -13.80 1.51 14.36
CA PHE A 88 -14.21 1.59 12.95
C PHE A 88 -15.61 0.97 12.73
N ILE A 89 -15.91 -0.14 13.41
CA ILE A 89 -17.22 -0.79 13.36
C ILE A 89 -18.24 0.05 14.15
N ARG A 90 -17.86 0.48 15.37
CA ARG A 90 -18.75 1.23 16.26
C ARG A 90 -19.17 2.60 15.71
N SER A 91 -18.27 3.27 14.99
CA SER A 91 -18.55 4.58 14.39
C SER A 91 -19.43 4.51 13.13
N ASN A 92 -19.76 3.29 12.67
CA ASN A 92 -20.43 3.07 11.39
C ASN A 92 -19.67 3.66 10.18
N ALA A 93 -18.36 3.95 10.35
CA ALA A 93 -17.51 4.46 9.29
C ALA A 93 -17.42 3.46 8.13
N PHE A 94 -17.55 2.16 8.42
CA PHE A 94 -17.56 1.13 7.38
C PHE A 94 -18.66 1.30 6.33
N GLU A 95 -19.86 1.79 6.68
CA GLU A 95 -20.96 1.96 5.72
C GLU A 95 -20.77 3.18 4.80
N SER A 96 -20.08 4.21 5.29
CA SER A 96 -19.89 5.47 4.54
C SER A 96 -18.56 5.53 3.79
N MET A 97 -17.54 4.82 4.27
CA MET A 97 -16.17 4.92 3.73
C MET A 97 -15.76 3.71 2.88
N LEU A 98 -16.42 2.55 3.03
CA LEU A 98 -16.07 1.36 2.27
C LEU A 98 -17.08 1.10 1.15
N PRO A 99 -16.63 0.60 -0.01
CA PRO A 99 -17.54 0.14 -1.05
C PRO A 99 -18.44 -0.99 -0.57
N ASP A 100 -19.62 -1.10 -1.19
CA ASP A 100 -20.58 -2.17 -0.90
C ASP A 100 -19.93 -3.56 -0.92
N GLY A 101 -20.24 -4.34 0.12
CA GLY A 101 -19.76 -5.71 0.30
C GLY A 101 -18.38 -5.83 0.96
N VAL A 102 -17.62 -4.76 1.11
CA VAL A 102 -16.32 -4.75 1.79
C VAL A 102 -16.50 -4.65 3.31
N HIS A 103 -15.90 -5.55 4.08
CA HIS A 103 -15.99 -5.55 5.54
C HIS A 103 -14.78 -6.24 6.18
N SER A 104 -14.63 -6.03 7.49
CA SER A 104 -13.54 -6.61 8.31
C SER A 104 -12.14 -6.36 7.72
N PRO A 105 -11.74 -5.09 7.45
CA PRO A 105 -10.40 -4.81 6.96
C PRO A 105 -9.34 -5.22 7.99
N ARG A 106 -8.24 -5.78 7.50
CA ARG A 106 -7.06 -6.19 8.26
C ARG A 106 -5.81 -5.76 7.52
N ILE A 107 -4.82 -5.28 8.26
CA ILE A 107 -3.54 -4.84 7.74
C ILE A 107 -2.40 -5.62 8.39
N GLY A 108 -1.50 -6.16 7.57
CA GLY A 108 -0.24 -6.74 8.00
C GLY A 108 0.92 -5.91 7.45
N ILE A 109 1.97 -5.74 8.24
CA ILE A 109 3.18 -5.04 7.82
C ILE A 109 4.35 -5.97 8.07
N ASN A 110 5.07 -6.35 7.01
CA ASN A 110 6.18 -7.29 7.06
C ASN A 110 7.34 -6.75 6.23
N ALA A 111 8.49 -6.55 6.86
CA ALA A 111 9.63 -5.89 6.24
C ALA A 111 9.17 -4.58 5.57
N ASP A 112 9.36 -4.43 4.26
CA ASP A 112 8.97 -3.26 3.45
C ASP A 112 7.60 -3.39 2.76
N CYS A 113 6.85 -4.46 3.05
CA CYS A 113 5.55 -4.74 2.44
C CYS A 113 4.39 -4.43 3.39
N VAL A 114 3.36 -3.80 2.84
CA VAL A 114 2.02 -3.69 3.44
C VAL A 114 1.10 -4.69 2.76
N ARG A 115 0.39 -5.46 3.57
CA ARG A 115 -0.68 -6.35 3.10
C ARG A 115 -2.00 -5.89 3.69
N LEU A 116 -2.87 -5.38 2.85
CA LEU A 116 -4.26 -5.08 3.18
C LEU A 116 -5.13 -6.25 2.76
N ALA A 117 -6.04 -6.70 3.61
CA ALA A 117 -6.99 -7.74 3.27
C ALA A 117 -8.35 -7.47 3.92
N PHE A 118 -9.42 -7.88 3.27
CA PHE A 118 -10.79 -7.66 3.74
C PHE A 118 -11.69 -8.78 3.24
N ARG A 119 -12.82 -8.98 3.92
CA ARG A 119 -13.88 -9.86 3.41
C ARG A 119 -14.73 -9.09 2.41
N TYR A 120 -15.07 -9.75 1.32
CA TYR A 120 -15.93 -9.24 0.27
C TYR A 120 -17.13 -10.16 0.11
N ASN A 121 -18.32 -9.61 0.34
CA ASN A 121 -19.59 -10.31 0.13
C ASN A 121 -20.04 -10.12 -1.32
N SER A 122 -20.20 -11.23 -2.02
CA SER A 122 -20.76 -11.28 -3.37
C SER A 122 -22.02 -12.15 -3.38
N SER A 123 -22.77 -12.12 -4.48
CA SER A 123 -23.91 -13.03 -4.69
C SER A 123 -23.51 -14.52 -4.68
N LEU A 124 -22.23 -14.84 -4.89
CA LEU A 124 -21.68 -16.20 -4.89
C LEU A 124 -21.10 -16.60 -3.51
N GLY A 125 -21.22 -15.75 -2.50
CA GLY A 125 -20.73 -15.94 -1.14
C GLY A 125 -19.63 -14.97 -0.75
N THR A 126 -19.01 -15.23 0.41
CA THR A 126 -17.93 -14.41 0.98
C THR A 126 -16.57 -14.92 0.53
N THR A 127 -15.69 -14.01 0.12
CA THR A 127 -14.28 -14.29 -0.19
C THR A 127 -13.39 -13.30 0.55
N VAL A 128 -12.16 -13.68 0.87
CA VAL A 128 -11.16 -12.72 1.36
C VAL A 128 -10.41 -12.15 0.17
N VAL A 129 -10.44 -10.84 -0.01
CA VAL A 129 -9.58 -10.14 -0.98
C VAL A 129 -8.33 -9.68 -0.24
N SER A 130 -7.16 -9.91 -0.83
CA SER A 130 -5.87 -9.51 -0.28
C SER A 130 -5.06 -8.76 -1.33
N LEU A 131 -4.43 -7.69 -0.88
CA LEU A 131 -3.68 -6.71 -1.63
C LEU A 131 -2.31 -6.55 -0.96
N GLU A 132 -1.24 -6.85 -1.67
CA GLU A 132 0.14 -6.70 -1.19
C GLU A 132 0.86 -5.63 -1.98
N MET A 133 1.44 -4.66 -1.28
CA MET A 133 2.09 -3.50 -1.88
C MET A 133 3.36 -3.09 -1.14
N LYS A 134 4.27 -2.45 -1.87
CA LYS A 134 5.41 -1.72 -1.31
C LYS A 134 5.23 -0.23 -1.56
N CYS A 135 5.59 0.58 -0.58
CA CYS A 135 5.45 2.03 -0.69
C CYS A 135 6.77 2.71 -0.29
N TRP A 136 7.24 3.65 -1.10
CA TRP A 136 8.43 4.43 -0.79
C TRP A 136 8.39 5.82 -1.42
N LEU A 137 9.07 6.78 -0.79
CA LEU A 137 9.25 8.10 -1.40
C LEU A 137 10.27 8.04 -2.53
N VAL A 138 9.94 8.64 -3.66
CA VAL A 138 10.86 8.73 -4.79
C VAL A 138 11.98 9.71 -4.43
N ALA A 139 13.22 9.25 -4.51
CA ALA A 139 14.38 10.08 -4.20
C ALA A 139 14.44 11.32 -5.08
N ASN A 140 14.75 12.47 -4.47
CA ASN A 140 14.87 13.78 -5.13
C ASN A 140 13.56 14.36 -5.73
N GLU A 141 12.42 13.75 -5.45
CA GLU A 141 11.11 14.27 -5.85
C GLU A 141 10.31 14.68 -4.61
N THR A 142 9.70 15.86 -4.63
CA THR A 142 8.86 16.34 -3.53
C THR A 142 7.47 15.75 -3.65
N ASN A 143 6.94 15.21 -2.55
CA ASN A 143 5.57 14.67 -2.47
C ASN A 143 5.25 13.60 -3.53
N LEU A 144 6.25 12.85 -3.97
CA LEU A 144 6.08 11.75 -4.91
C LEU A 144 6.25 10.42 -4.20
N LEU A 145 5.16 9.70 -4.05
CA LEU A 145 5.09 8.36 -3.49
C LEU A 145 5.03 7.33 -4.61
N ALA A 146 5.91 6.34 -4.57
CA ALA A 146 5.79 5.16 -5.41
C ALA A 146 5.06 4.06 -4.63
N VAL A 147 4.05 3.46 -5.25
CA VAL A 147 3.32 2.30 -4.73
C VAL A 147 3.43 1.17 -5.75
N GLU A 148 4.20 0.13 -5.42
CA GLU A 148 4.32 -1.08 -6.23
C GLU A 148 3.31 -2.13 -5.77
N LEU A 149 2.46 -2.57 -6.69
CA LEU A 149 1.47 -3.61 -6.45
C LEU A 149 2.08 -4.99 -6.72
N LEU A 150 2.37 -5.74 -5.65
CA LEU A 150 3.01 -7.06 -5.74
C LEU A 150 2.00 -8.17 -6.03
N ALA A 151 0.84 -8.13 -5.38
CA ALA A 151 -0.20 -9.15 -5.56
C ALA A 151 -1.59 -8.62 -5.23
N LEU A 152 -2.57 -9.09 -6.00
CA LEU A 152 -4.00 -8.93 -5.72
C LEU A 152 -4.67 -10.30 -5.87
N ARG A 153 -5.36 -10.77 -4.82
CA ARG A 153 -5.96 -12.12 -4.79
C ARG A 153 -7.34 -12.12 -4.15
N ALA A 154 -8.23 -12.99 -4.62
CA ALA A 154 -9.45 -13.41 -3.92
C ALA A 154 -9.30 -14.87 -3.47
N GLY A 155 -9.26 -15.10 -2.17
CA GLY A 155 -8.84 -16.37 -1.59
C GLY A 155 -7.42 -16.71 -2.07
N HIS A 156 -7.30 -17.82 -2.78
CA HIS A 156 -6.05 -18.24 -3.42
C HIS A 156 -5.93 -17.87 -4.91
N LEU A 157 -6.96 -17.26 -5.50
CA LEU A 157 -7.00 -16.94 -6.93
C LEU A 157 -6.44 -15.53 -7.17
N PRO A 158 -5.43 -15.35 -8.06
CA PRO A 158 -4.98 -14.03 -8.46
C PRO A 158 -6.08 -13.30 -9.23
N LEU A 159 -6.27 -12.02 -8.93
CA LEU A 159 -7.22 -11.17 -9.64
C LEU A 159 -6.50 -10.29 -10.67
N PRO A 160 -7.18 -9.91 -11.76
CA PRO A 160 -6.69 -8.87 -12.66
C PRO A 160 -6.51 -7.56 -11.90
N THR A 161 -5.34 -6.92 -12.04
CA THR A 161 -5.05 -5.68 -11.33
C THR A 161 -5.69 -4.46 -12.00
N GLN A 162 -5.98 -4.50 -13.31
CA GLN A 162 -6.37 -3.33 -14.08
C GLN A 162 -7.56 -2.56 -13.49
N THR A 163 -8.64 -3.26 -13.16
CA THR A 163 -9.84 -2.65 -12.55
C THR A 163 -9.50 -1.93 -11.24
N LEU A 164 -8.63 -2.52 -10.42
CA LEU A 164 -8.16 -1.88 -9.20
C LEU A 164 -7.35 -0.61 -9.49
N LEU A 165 -6.45 -0.64 -10.49
CA LEU A 165 -5.66 0.52 -10.87
C LEU A 165 -6.55 1.68 -11.32
N ASP A 166 -7.58 1.39 -12.12
CA ASP A 166 -8.54 2.38 -12.61
C ASP A 166 -9.32 2.99 -11.42
N THR A 167 -9.81 2.17 -10.49
CA THR A 167 -10.49 2.64 -9.26
C THR A 167 -9.59 3.49 -8.37
N ILE A 168 -8.32 3.09 -8.18
CA ILE A 168 -7.35 3.87 -7.40
C ILE A 168 -7.09 5.21 -8.07
N THR A 169 -6.96 5.24 -9.40
CA THR A 169 -6.71 6.47 -10.16
C THR A 169 -7.86 7.45 -10.00
N GLU A 170 -9.09 6.98 -10.15
CA GLU A 170 -10.30 7.80 -9.96
C GLU A 170 -10.40 8.35 -8.52
N ALA A 171 -10.23 7.50 -7.51
CA ALA A 171 -10.26 7.92 -6.11
C ALA A 171 -9.14 8.92 -5.78
N ALA A 172 -7.94 8.73 -6.34
CA ALA A 172 -6.81 9.63 -6.14
C ALA A 172 -7.05 11.01 -6.77
N HIS A 173 -7.65 11.08 -7.97
CA HIS A 173 -8.00 12.35 -8.60
C HIS A 173 -9.01 13.16 -7.77
N GLN A 174 -9.98 12.50 -7.13
CA GLN A 174 -10.92 13.17 -6.22
C GLN A 174 -10.23 13.79 -5.00
N MET A 175 -9.06 13.26 -4.61
CA MET A 175 -8.21 13.78 -3.54
C MET A 175 -7.08 14.68 -4.05
N ASN A 176 -7.13 15.13 -5.32
CA ASN A 176 -6.10 15.98 -5.93
C ASN A 176 -4.68 15.34 -5.90
N ILE A 177 -4.65 14.03 -6.16
CA ILE A 177 -3.43 13.25 -6.32
C ILE A 177 -3.32 12.85 -7.79
N ASP A 178 -2.23 13.23 -8.45
CA ASP A 178 -1.92 12.77 -9.81
C ASP A 178 -1.28 11.39 -9.74
N VAL A 179 -1.84 10.42 -10.47
CA VAL A 179 -1.36 9.03 -10.48
C VAL A 179 -0.88 8.65 -11.86
N LYS A 180 0.37 8.21 -11.96
CA LYS A 180 0.96 7.67 -13.20
C LYS A 180 1.41 6.25 -12.99
N TRP A 181 0.91 5.34 -13.81
CA TRP A 181 1.25 3.93 -13.74
C TRP A 181 2.42 3.56 -14.66
N TYR A 182 3.37 2.82 -14.11
CA TYR A 182 4.51 2.24 -14.80
C TYR A 182 4.58 0.74 -14.53
N ARG A 183 5.51 0.06 -15.20
CA ARG A 183 5.86 -1.33 -14.87
C ARG A 183 7.30 -1.41 -14.39
N HIS A 184 7.50 -2.07 -13.27
CA HIS A 184 8.81 -2.40 -12.73
C HIS A 184 8.83 -3.89 -12.37
N ASN A 185 9.78 -4.65 -12.93
CA ASN A 185 9.87 -6.10 -12.73
C ASN A 185 8.56 -6.89 -12.99
N GLY A 186 7.73 -6.39 -13.90
CA GLY A 186 6.42 -6.99 -14.23
C GLY A 186 5.26 -6.57 -13.32
N HIS A 187 5.52 -5.83 -12.25
CA HIS A 187 4.49 -5.29 -11.36
C HIS A 187 4.08 -3.87 -11.76
N PRO A 188 2.80 -3.49 -11.61
CA PRO A 188 2.38 -2.11 -11.78
C PRO A 188 2.88 -1.26 -10.60
N VAL A 189 3.49 -0.12 -10.93
CA VAL A 189 3.96 0.88 -9.96
C VAL A 189 3.25 2.19 -10.22
N GLY A 190 2.47 2.65 -9.24
CA GLY A 190 1.80 3.94 -9.27
C GLY A 190 2.71 5.01 -8.68
N LEU A 191 3.07 6.03 -9.45
CA LEU A 191 3.67 7.26 -8.96
C LEU A 191 2.55 8.22 -8.59
N MET A 192 2.36 8.45 -7.30
CA MET A 192 1.31 9.28 -6.71
C MET A 192 1.92 10.61 -6.26
N ARG A 193 1.54 11.71 -6.93
CA ARG A 193 1.99 13.05 -6.60
C ARG A 193 0.91 13.77 -5.79
N PHE A 194 1.19 14.08 -4.53
CA PHE A 194 0.27 14.84 -3.69
C PHE A 194 0.36 16.34 -4.00
N GLN A 195 -0.77 17.04 -3.96
CA GLN A 195 -0.89 18.47 -4.31
C GLN A 195 -0.38 18.76 -5.72
N ALA A 196 -0.78 17.92 -6.68
CA ALA A 196 -0.25 17.95 -8.05
C ALA A 196 -0.64 19.24 -8.82
N ASP A 197 -1.74 19.87 -8.44
CA ASP A 197 -2.21 21.16 -8.97
C ASP A 197 -1.44 22.38 -8.40
N GLN A 198 -0.71 22.21 -7.29
CA GLN A 198 -0.01 23.31 -6.63
C GLN A 198 1.43 23.43 -7.11
N LEU A 199 1.76 24.58 -7.73
CA LEU A 199 3.13 24.97 -8.04
C LEU A 199 4.03 25.07 -6.79
N ARG A 200 3.41 25.31 -5.63
CA ARG A 200 4.07 25.43 -4.33
C ARG A 200 3.25 24.65 -3.30
N PRO A 201 3.56 23.36 -3.08
CA PRO A 201 2.81 22.56 -2.13
C PRO A 201 2.96 23.16 -0.73
N THR A 202 1.85 23.25 0.00
CA THR A 202 1.84 23.75 1.39
C THR A 202 2.37 22.71 2.36
N GLU A 203 2.34 21.44 2.00
CA GLU A 203 2.86 20.34 2.81
C GLU A 203 3.98 19.62 2.09
N GLN A 204 5.00 19.19 2.82
CA GLN A 204 6.07 18.36 2.29
C GLN A 204 6.18 17.06 3.09
N LEU A 205 5.87 15.94 2.44
CA LEU A 205 6.13 14.60 2.96
C LEU A 205 7.63 14.32 2.90
N GLN A 206 8.25 14.12 4.06
CA GLN A 206 9.71 13.97 4.20
C GLN A 206 10.12 12.53 4.47
N ARG A 207 9.27 11.76 5.16
CA ARG A 207 9.55 10.40 5.56
C ARG A 207 8.29 9.55 5.40
N LEU A 208 8.45 8.45 4.69
CA LEU A 208 7.58 7.29 4.78
C LEU A 208 8.50 6.11 5.01
N HIS A 209 8.29 5.41 6.12
CA HIS A 209 9.07 4.26 6.47
C HIS A 209 8.15 3.13 6.90
N ILE A 210 8.32 1.96 6.32
CA ILE A 210 7.51 0.77 6.55
C ILE A 210 8.48 -0.32 6.92
N GLU A 211 8.48 -0.70 8.18
CA GLU A 211 9.37 -1.73 8.71
C GLU A 211 8.82 -2.28 10.03
N ASN A 212 9.20 -3.49 10.43
CA ASN A 212 9.02 -4.00 11.80
C ASN A 212 7.57 -3.88 12.32
N GLY A 213 6.58 -4.16 11.48
CA GLY A 213 5.17 -4.12 11.88
C GLY A 213 4.60 -2.71 12.03
N LYS A 214 5.28 -1.66 11.56
CA LYS A 214 4.86 -0.26 11.72
C LYS A 214 5.05 0.60 10.47
N ILE A 215 4.25 1.65 10.41
CA ILE A 215 4.33 2.73 9.42
C ILE A 215 4.69 4.01 10.16
N THR A 216 5.78 4.64 9.77
CA THR A 216 6.17 5.97 10.24
C THR A 216 5.99 6.97 9.09
N ILE A 217 5.23 8.01 9.34
CA ILE A 217 4.98 9.10 8.38
C ILE A 217 5.45 10.39 9.04
N ALA A 218 6.23 11.20 8.34
CA ALA A 218 6.62 12.53 8.82
C ALA A 218 6.78 13.52 7.67
N GLY A 219 6.54 14.78 8.00
CA GLY A 219 6.64 15.88 7.06
C GLY A 219 6.68 17.22 7.76
N ARG A 220 6.44 18.26 6.96
CA ARG A 220 6.42 19.64 7.41
C ARG A 220 5.43 20.47 6.61
N SER A 221 4.83 21.44 7.27
CA SER A 221 4.07 22.49 6.61
C SER A 221 4.99 23.64 6.23
N LEU A 222 4.95 24.01 4.95
CA LEU A 222 5.67 25.14 4.37
C LEU A 222 4.80 26.39 4.55
N LEU A 223 4.74 26.90 5.79
CA LEU A 223 4.05 28.13 6.12
C LEU A 223 4.54 29.26 5.18
N ASN A 224 3.62 29.85 4.40
CA ASN A 224 3.85 31.06 3.63
C ASN A 224 5.04 31.02 2.63
N GLY A 225 5.02 30.12 1.65
CA GLY A 225 5.80 30.31 0.40
C GLY A 225 7.28 30.62 0.58
N ALA A 226 7.88 30.17 1.70
CA ALA A 226 9.30 30.32 1.95
C ALA A 226 10.03 29.53 0.87
N ILE A 227 10.66 30.29 -0.03
CA ILE A 227 11.39 29.78 -1.19
C ILE A 227 12.31 28.66 -0.68
N PRO A 228 12.16 27.39 -1.12
CA PRO A 228 13.21 26.42 -0.90
C PRO A 228 14.46 27.06 -1.50
N PRO A 229 15.57 27.21 -0.74
CA PRO A 229 16.72 27.94 -1.24
C PRO A 229 17.07 27.32 -2.58
N THR A 230 16.84 28.08 -3.65
CA THR A 230 17.33 27.76 -4.99
C THR A 230 18.79 27.48 -4.75
N ARG A 231 19.20 26.21 -4.89
CA ARG A 231 20.61 25.86 -4.82
C ARG A 231 21.26 26.70 -5.89
N THR A 232 21.89 27.80 -5.45
CA THR A 232 22.68 28.66 -6.31
C THR A 232 23.68 27.71 -6.96
N PRO A 233 23.71 27.59 -8.30
CA PRO A 233 24.75 26.83 -8.95
C PRO A 233 26.07 27.39 -8.42
N SER A 234 26.84 26.54 -7.75
CA SER A 234 28.09 26.90 -7.12
C SER A 234 28.89 27.76 -8.09
N ALA A 235 29.13 29.00 -7.68
CA ALA A 235 29.90 29.95 -8.45
C ALA A 235 31.25 29.32 -8.78
N THR A 236 31.47 29.07 -10.07
CA THR A 236 32.77 28.82 -10.65
C THR A 236 33.73 29.90 -10.16
N PRO A 237 34.91 29.55 -9.60
CA PRO A 237 35.90 30.54 -9.20
C PRO A 237 36.35 31.36 -10.41
N ALA A 238 36.18 32.67 -10.32
CA ALA A 238 36.63 33.62 -11.32
C ALA A 238 38.16 33.54 -11.51
N THR A 239 38.57 33.33 -12.75
CA THR A 239 39.96 33.51 -13.20
C THR A 239 40.15 35.00 -13.56
N PRO A 240 41.23 35.67 -13.11
CA PRO A 240 41.45 37.08 -13.41
C PRO A 240 41.92 37.29 -14.85
N ALA A 241 41.49 38.44 -15.38
CA ALA A 241 41.69 38.93 -16.74
C ALA A 241 43.17 39.07 -17.14
N SER A 242 43.45 38.81 -18.42
CA SER A 242 44.62 39.33 -19.13
C SER A 242 44.19 39.87 -20.50
N ASN A 243 44.77 41.00 -20.85
CA ASN A 243 44.30 42.00 -21.80
C ASN A 243 45.20 42.06 -23.05
N SER A 244 44.64 42.26 -24.25
CA SER A 244 45.22 42.77 -25.53
C SER A 244 44.50 42.11 -26.73
N LYS A 245 44.19 42.70 -27.89
CA LYS A 245 44.39 44.00 -28.59
C LYS A 245 43.50 43.93 -29.89
N PRO A 246 43.12 45.03 -30.56
CA PRO A 246 42.07 45.04 -31.61
C PRO A 246 42.60 45.04 -33.06
N ALA A 247 41.79 44.57 -34.02
CA ALA A 247 41.76 45.00 -35.43
C ALA A 247 40.56 44.40 -36.22
N ASP A 248 39.62 45.27 -36.58
CA ASP A 248 38.97 45.50 -37.89
C ASP A 248 38.61 44.38 -38.90
N THR A 249 37.35 44.50 -39.37
CA THR A 249 36.82 44.35 -40.75
C THR A 249 35.96 43.10 -41.07
N PRO A 250 34.85 43.28 -41.82
CA PRO A 250 33.73 42.32 -41.88
C PRO A 250 33.76 41.46 -43.15
N ALA A 251 33.00 40.35 -43.14
CA ALA A 251 32.01 39.98 -44.17
C ALA A 251 31.78 38.47 -44.24
N THR A 252 30.54 38.15 -44.63
CA THR A 252 30.14 36.96 -45.42
C THR A 252 29.84 35.67 -44.66
N LEU A 253 28.54 35.44 -44.49
CA LEU A 253 27.91 34.11 -44.35
C LEU A 253 28.21 33.25 -45.58
N PRO A 254 28.46 31.94 -45.39
CA PRO A 254 27.83 30.97 -46.27
C PRO A 254 27.13 29.87 -45.49
N ILE A 255 25.91 29.63 -45.96
CA ILE A 255 25.05 28.48 -45.66
C ILE A 255 25.74 27.25 -46.24
N ASN A 256 25.99 26.23 -45.41
CA ASN A 256 26.26 24.89 -45.91
C ASN A 256 25.58 23.84 -45.00
N PRO A 257 24.78 22.91 -45.56
CA PRO A 257 24.08 21.89 -44.78
C PRO A 257 25.05 20.78 -44.29
N PRO A 258 24.77 20.16 -43.13
CA PRO A 258 25.64 19.13 -42.58
C PRO A 258 25.57 17.83 -43.38
N ALA A 259 26.75 17.33 -43.72
CA ALA A 259 26.99 16.02 -44.31
C ALA A 259 26.56 14.88 -43.36
N ALA A 260 26.07 13.80 -43.96
CA ALA A 260 25.69 12.57 -43.28
C ALA A 260 26.88 11.93 -42.53
N PRO A 261 26.70 11.43 -41.31
CA PRO A 261 27.75 10.70 -40.60
C PRO A 261 27.93 9.30 -41.20
N THR A 262 29.09 9.10 -41.83
CA THR A 262 29.71 7.80 -42.10
C THR A 262 29.90 7.02 -40.80
N THR A 263 29.34 5.81 -40.76
CA THR A 263 29.51 4.80 -39.70
C THR A 263 30.97 4.30 -39.62
N PRO A 264 31.67 4.45 -38.49
CA PRO A 264 32.94 3.78 -38.25
C PRO A 264 32.69 2.35 -37.73
N GLY A 265 33.37 1.38 -38.33
CA GLY A 265 33.31 -0.03 -37.96
C GLY A 265 33.75 -0.29 -36.52
N ILE A 266 32.95 -1.08 -35.82
CA ILE A 266 33.23 -1.57 -34.46
C ILE A 266 34.25 -2.72 -34.57
N PRO A 267 35.42 -2.63 -33.91
CA PRO A 267 36.34 -3.76 -33.78
C PRO A 267 35.77 -4.80 -32.82
N ALA A 268 35.83 -6.07 -33.22
CA ALA A 268 35.40 -7.21 -32.41
C ALA A 268 36.30 -7.39 -31.19
N THR A 269 35.76 -7.17 -29.99
CA THR A 269 36.41 -7.49 -28.72
C THR A 269 36.22 -8.98 -28.40
N PRO A 270 37.26 -9.73 -28.00
CA PRO A 270 37.15 -11.15 -27.71
C PRO A 270 36.38 -11.42 -26.40
N MET A 271 35.46 -12.39 -26.46
CA MET A 271 34.69 -12.90 -25.32
C MET A 271 35.60 -13.43 -24.21
N LYS A 272 35.41 -12.88 -23.01
CA LYS A 272 35.93 -13.43 -21.75
C LYS A 272 35.10 -14.66 -21.36
N PRO A 273 35.70 -15.80 -21.01
CA PRO A 273 34.96 -17.00 -20.63
C PRO A 273 34.19 -16.81 -19.31
N ALA A 274 32.98 -17.37 -19.28
CA ALA A 274 32.07 -17.32 -18.15
C ALA A 274 32.67 -18.02 -16.90
N PRO A 275 32.46 -17.48 -15.69
CA PRO A 275 32.90 -18.12 -14.45
C PRO A 275 32.11 -19.41 -14.18
N ALA A 276 32.84 -20.42 -13.72
CA ALA A 276 32.33 -21.75 -13.40
C ALA A 276 31.21 -21.72 -12.33
N ALA A 277 30.22 -22.58 -12.51
CA ALA A 277 29.11 -22.76 -11.58
C ALA A 277 29.60 -23.20 -10.18
N PRO A 278 29.00 -22.69 -9.09
CA PRO A 278 29.33 -23.13 -7.75
C PRO A 278 28.90 -24.58 -7.49
N ALA A 279 29.75 -25.31 -6.78
CA ALA A 279 29.55 -26.70 -6.41
C ALA A 279 28.30 -26.90 -5.53
N PRO A 280 27.64 -28.07 -5.62
CA PRO A 280 26.46 -28.38 -4.80
C PRO A 280 26.83 -28.50 -3.31
N PRO A 281 25.93 -28.12 -2.39
CA PRO A 281 26.17 -28.20 -0.96
C PRO A 281 26.26 -29.65 -0.47
N THR A 282 27.29 -29.91 0.33
CA THR A 282 27.56 -31.17 1.03
C THR A 282 26.40 -31.55 1.97
N PRO A 283 26.00 -32.84 2.04
CA PRO A 283 24.90 -33.28 2.91
C PRO A 283 25.24 -33.15 4.40
N MET A 284 24.27 -32.68 5.17
CA MET A 284 24.32 -32.53 6.62
C MET A 284 24.53 -33.89 7.32
N GLY A 285 25.47 -33.92 8.26
CA GLY A 285 25.65 -35.00 9.23
C GLY A 285 24.52 -35.07 10.27
N PRO A 286 24.52 -36.13 11.11
CA PRO A 286 23.35 -36.56 11.87
C PRO A 286 23.01 -35.66 13.07
N GLN A 287 21.71 -35.50 13.29
CA GLN A 287 21.10 -34.76 14.41
C GLN A 287 21.52 -35.34 15.75
N ALA A 288 21.98 -34.47 16.65
CA ALA A 288 22.19 -34.78 18.05
C ALA A 288 20.85 -34.81 18.80
N GLN A 289 20.70 -35.85 19.61
CA GLN A 289 19.51 -36.25 20.35
C GLN A 289 19.42 -35.47 21.68
N LEU A 290 18.30 -34.78 21.92
CA LEU A 290 18.00 -34.13 23.20
C LEU A 290 17.54 -35.18 24.24
N PRO A 291 18.02 -35.12 25.50
CA PRO A 291 17.62 -36.07 26.54
C PRO A 291 16.27 -35.69 27.18
N GLY A 292 15.60 -36.73 27.69
CA GLY A 292 14.19 -36.76 28.05
C GLY A 292 13.78 -35.95 29.28
N ILE A 293 12.49 -35.60 29.30
CA ILE A 293 11.76 -35.07 30.45
C ILE A 293 10.78 -36.18 30.90
N PRO A 294 10.81 -36.61 32.17
CA PRO A 294 9.94 -37.67 32.67
C PRO A 294 8.50 -37.19 32.93
N PRO A 295 7.51 -38.10 32.93
CA PRO A 295 6.10 -37.77 33.09
C PRO A 295 5.64 -37.83 34.56
N GLY A 296 4.71 -36.94 34.90
CA GLY A 296 3.69 -37.15 35.93
C GLY A 296 3.90 -36.40 37.24
N THR A 297 2.96 -35.50 37.57
CA THR A 297 2.31 -35.51 38.90
C THR A 297 0.93 -34.85 38.79
N ALA A 298 -0.01 -35.45 39.51
CA ALA A 298 -1.45 -35.21 39.48
C ALA A 298 -1.89 -33.93 40.23
N SER A 299 -3.12 -33.54 39.90
CA SER A 299 -4.12 -32.76 40.63
C SER A 299 -3.84 -32.39 42.09
N VAL A 300 -4.01 -31.10 42.39
CA VAL A 300 -4.51 -30.63 43.69
C VAL A 300 -5.64 -29.62 43.42
N ILE A 301 -6.85 -30.04 43.82
CA ILE A 301 -8.04 -29.21 43.98
C ILE A 301 -7.98 -28.61 45.38
N LEU A 302 -8.16 -27.30 45.55
CA LEU A 302 -8.84 -26.70 46.72
C LEU A 302 -9.34 -25.29 46.38
N PRO A 303 -10.38 -24.80 47.09
CA PRO A 303 -11.30 -23.77 46.62
C PRO A 303 -10.88 -22.36 47.02
N VAL A 304 -11.24 -21.35 46.23
CA VAL A 304 -11.23 -19.96 46.68
C VAL A 304 -12.60 -19.33 46.48
N SER A 305 -13.13 -18.94 47.63
CA SER A 305 -14.32 -18.18 47.95
C SER A 305 -14.71 -17.10 46.94
N ALA A 306 -16.02 -17.08 46.68
CA ALA A 306 -16.75 -15.92 46.21
C ALA A 306 -16.59 -14.75 47.19
N SER A 307 -16.19 -13.59 46.69
CA SER A 307 -16.50 -12.30 47.30
C SER A 307 -17.06 -11.40 46.20
N GLU A 308 -18.36 -11.22 46.34
CA GLU A 308 -19.27 -10.43 45.52
C GLU A 308 -19.08 -8.95 45.86
N ALA A 309 -18.65 -8.15 44.89
CA ALA A 309 -18.71 -6.70 44.95
C ALA A 309 -19.19 -6.19 43.58
N ALA A 310 -20.45 -5.78 43.54
CA ALA A 310 -21.11 -5.20 42.38
C ALA A 310 -20.44 -3.87 41.98
N PRO A 311 -20.13 -3.62 40.70
CA PRO A 311 -19.80 -2.29 40.23
C PRO A 311 -21.07 -1.49 39.95
N ALA A 312 -21.08 -0.24 40.45
CA ALA A 312 -22.11 0.76 40.25
C ALA A 312 -22.35 1.08 38.76
N PRO A 313 -23.57 1.52 38.38
CA PRO A 313 -23.88 1.88 36.99
C PRO A 313 -23.11 3.13 36.57
N LEU A 314 -22.31 3.01 35.52
CA LEU A 314 -21.69 4.15 34.83
C LEU A 314 -22.77 4.91 34.06
N THR A 315 -23.00 6.15 34.45
CA THR A 315 -23.75 7.14 33.68
C THR A 315 -23.01 7.50 32.39
N PRO A 316 -23.70 7.63 31.24
CA PRO A 316 -23.09 8.06 30.00
C PRO A 316 -22.72 9.56 30.05
N PRO A 317 -21.56 9.97 29.52
CA PRO A 317 -21.24 11.39 29.38
C PRO A 317 -22.14 12.06 28.35
N ALA A 318 -22.64 13.24 28.72
CA ALA A 318 -23.49 14.10 27.94
C ALA A 318 -22.76 14.69 26.71
N ASN A 319 -23.49 14.75 25.60
CA ASN A 319 -23.40 15.72 24.49
C ASN A 319 -22.02 16.30 24.15
N LEU A 320 -21.40 15.73 23.12
CA LEU A 320 -20.47 16.48 22.26
C LEU A 320 -21.26 17.33 21.24
N PRO A 321 -20.93 18.62 21.05
CA PRO A 321 -21.61 19.48 20.09
C PRO A 321 -21.24 19.14 18.64
N GLY A 322 -22.29 18.79 17.88
CA GLY A 322 -22.49 18.93 16.43
C GLY A 322 -21.30 19.13 15.50
N LEU A 323 -20.88 18.06 14.84
CA LEU A 323 -20.23 18.13 13.54
C LEU A 323 -21.31 18.44 12.48
N ILE A 324 -21.37 19.69 12.01
CA ILE A 324 -22.25 20.08 10.89
C ILE A 324 -21.64 19.53 9.61
N ILE A 325 -22.12 18.38 9.17
CA ILE A 325 -21.90 17.90 7.80
C ILE A 325 -22.83 18.73 6.89
N PRO A 326 -22.31 19.46 5.89
CA PRO A 326 -23.16 20.17 4.95
C PRO A 326 -24.05 19.17 4.17
N PRO A 327 -25.33 19.49 3.92
CA PRO A 327 -26.22 18.59 3.19
C PRO A 327 -25.70 18.38 1.76
N ALA A 328 -25.79 17.13 1.30
CA ALA A 328 -25.48 16.76 -0.07
C ALA A 328 -26.32 17.59 -1.06
N PRO A 329 -25.75 18.04 -2.20
CA PRO A 329 -26.50 18.77 -3.21
C PRO A 329 -27.64 17.89 -3.78
N PRO A 330 -28.82 18.47 -4.06
CA PRO A 330 -29.95 17.69 -4.58
C PRO A 330 -29.60 17.10 -5.96
N ALA A 331 -29.97 15.84 -6.14
CA ALA A 331 -29.85 15.13 -7.41
C ALA A 331 -30.63 15.89 -8.50
N VAL A 332 -29.92 16.32 -9.54
CA VAL A 332 -30.50 16.94 -10.73
C VAL A 332 -31.20 15.84 -11.53
N THR A 333 -32.50 15.68 -11.31
CA THR A 333 -33.40 14.92 -12.19
C THR A 333 -33.61 15.71 -13.47
N GLY A 334 -32.86 15.36 -14.51
CA GLY A 334 -33.12 15.82 -15.87
C GLY A 334 -34.43 15.24 -16.38
N ALA A 335 -35.46 16.08 -16.53
CA ALA A 335 -36.63 15.76 -17.33
C ALA A 335 -36.27 15.82 -18.83
N PRO A 336 -36.88 14.97 -19.67
CA PRO A 336 -36.64 15.00 -21.11
C PRO A 336 -37.33 16.22 -21.75
N ASN A 337 -36.61 16.92 -22.61
CA ASN A 337 -37.13 18.04 -23.41
C ASN A 337 -38.02 17.50 -24.56
N PRO A 338 -39.06 18.24 -24.98
CA PRO A 338 -40.11 17.79 -25.89
C PRO A 338 -39.66 17.63 -27.35
#